data_AF-A0A1Z1FCG3-F1
#
_entry.id   AF-A0A1Z1FCG3-F1
#
_cell.length_a   1.000
_cell.length_b   1.000
_cell.length_c   1.000
_cell.angle_alpha   90.00
_cell.angle_beta   90.00
_cell.angle_gamma   90.00
#
_symmetry.space_group_name_H-M   'P 1'
#
loop_
_entity.id
_entity.type
_entity.pdbx_description
1 polymer ?
#
loop_
_entity_poly.entity_id
_entity_poly.type
_entity_poly.pdbx_seq_one_letter_code
_entity_poly.pdbx_strand_id
1 'polypeptide(L)'
;MKRPPTLAADPDPKPTRRGAFRLGLCAAVLLAGCDDAPADSMPDPLPLTAGPAADDIPDAPPNPDGLQLAPGFAPLAFDLANTGWLVTAVDGVPTADLQDDLATVHFGRSYLRWAGCDQMEALYIPLTGSFALGRQERKTSDCAQSEVDAALASVLADTPLIGRNREGKVMLAGRTHAVTLSRIDSGPRDPAAPPLDAAPFEIMTGDANGARPILSLHDGRFAVWMDCPAAITGSLRLMDGRLRTGNVQVKDCETYRAAARDELAAFFRASPAIACGHDGELMMSDGETVIGARQCSANPAQCRRTAAAIDVPKDGAEYGAEEEAEDAPADRADASQAFIPSR
;
A
#
# COMPACT_ATOMS: atom_id res chain seq x y z
N MET A 1 -47.15 13.45 -41.79
CA MET A 1 -45.71 13.41 -42.10
C MET A 1 -45.09 14.70 -41.58
N LYS A 2 -44.49 14.65 -40.39
CA LYS A 2 -43.87 15.80 -39.70
C LYS A 2 -42.35 15.70 -39.84
N ARG A 3 -41.71 16.81 -40.22
CA ARG A 3 -40.25 16.94 -40.38
C ARG A 3 -39.52 16.67 -39.06
N PRO A 4 -38.29 16.13 -39.08
CA PRO A 4 -37.48 15.95 -37.88
C PRO A 4 -36.86 17.29 -37.45
N PRO A 5 -36.56 17.49 -36.15
CA PRO A 5 -35.84 18.65 -35.67
C PRO A 5 -34.33 18.51 -35.89
N THR A 6 -33.75 19.62 -36.32
CA THR A 6 -32.34 19.93 -36.57
C THR A 6 -31.50 19.83 -35.28
N LEU A 7 -30.34 19.17 -35.36
CA LEU A 7 -29.29 19.23 -34.34
C LEU A 7 -28.80 20.68 -34.16
N ALA A 8 -28.85 21.19 -32.94
CA ALA A 8 -28.09 22.38 -32.54
C ALA A 8 -26.68 21.93 -32.12
N ALA A 9 -25.68 22.43 -32.83
CA ALA A 9 -24.27 22.34 -32.46
C ALA A 9 -23.97 23.36 -31.35
N ASP A 10 -23.36 22.90 -30.26
CA ASP A 10 -22.82 23.75 -29.20
C ASP A 10 -21.39 24.21 -29.58
N PRO A 11 -20.96 25.43 -29.19
CA PRO A 11 -19.80 26.09 -29.77
C PRO A 11 -18.48 25.80 -29.05
N ASP A 12 -17.41 25.89 -29.84
CA ASP A 12 -15.99 25.93 -29.46
C ASP A 12 -15.68 26.74 -28.18
N PRO A 13 -14.83 26.21 -27.27
CA PRO A 13 -14.17 27.03 -26.27
C PRO A 13 -12.92 27.73 -26.86
N LYS A 14 -12.93 29.07 -26.79
CA LYS A 14 -11.79 29.95 -27.09
C LYS A 14 -10.54 29.56 -26.26
N PRO A 15 -9.34 29.53 -26.86
CA PRO A 15 -8.09 29.42 -26.12
C PRO A 15 -7.64 30.77 -25.55
N THR A 16 -7.42 30.83 -24.24
CA THR A 16 -6.76 31.94 -23.56
C THR A 16 -5.27 31.98 -23.93
N ARG A 17 -4.83 33.18 -24.31
CA ARG A 17 -3.49 33.49 -24.81
C ARG A 17 -2.72 34.22 -23.72
N ARG A 18 -1.41 33.93 -23.64
CA ARG A 18 -0.26 34.75 -23.16
C ARG A 18 0.32 34.41 -21.79
N GLY A 19 1.49 33.79 -21.87
CA GLY A 19 2.54 33.78 -20.84
C GLY A 19 3.84 33.31 -21.47
N ALA A 20 4.39 34.09 -22.42
CA ALA A 20 5.70 33.85 -23.00
C ALA A 20 6.77 34.42 -22.06
N PHE A 21 7.72 33.58 -21.64
CA PHE A 21 9.02 34.04 -21.14
C PHE A 21 10.14 33.36 -21.91
N ARG A 22 11.18 34.16 -22.15
CA ARG A 22 12.11 34.14 -23.28
C ARG A 22 13.17 33.04 -23.19
N LEU A 23 13.52 32.48 -24.36
CA LEU A 23 14.83 31.90 -24.65
C LEU A 23 15.94 32.93 -24.34
N GLY A 24 16.95 32.50 -23.60
CA GLY A 24 18.25 33.14 -23.50
C GLY A 24 19.31 32.26 -24.17
N LEU A 25 19.65 32.63 -25.41
CA LEU A 25 20.73 32.11 -26.23
C LEU A 25 22.07 32.67 -25.72
N CYS A 26 23.08 31.82 -25.49
CA CYS A 26 24.50 32.19 -25.62
C CYS A 26 25.31 30.94 -25.96
N ALA A 27 25.48 30.71 -27.27
CA ALA A 27 26.56 29.92 -27.81
C ALA A 27 27.81 30.82 -27.91
N ALA A 28 28.94 30.33 -27.44
CA ALA A 28 30.26 30.86 -27.81
C ALA A 28 31.18 29.67 -28.11
N VAL A 29 31.22 29.31 -29.38
CA VAL A 29 32.28 28.49 -29.98
C VAL A 29 33.43 29.46 -30.29
N LEU A 30 34.61 29.20 -29.76
CA LEU A 30 35.84 29.82 -30.22
C LEU A 30 36.76 28.74 -30.79
N LEU A 31 36.89 28.80 -32.12
CA LEU A 31 37.95 28.20 -32.91
C LEU A 31 39.19 29.09 -32.81
N ALA A 32 40.36 28.49 -32.56
CA ALA A 32 41.65 29.10 -32.84
C ALA A 32 42.62 28.03 -33.39
N GLY A 33 42.90 28.14 -34.70
CA GLY A 33 44.23 28.29 -35.30
C GLY A 33 45.32 27.23 -35.10
N CYS A 34 45.82 26.72 -36.23
CA CYS A 34 46.88 25.72 -36.43
C CYS A 34 48.33 26.18 -36.15
N ASP A 35 49.17 25.13 -36.15
CA ASP A 35 50.60 25.03 -36.46
C ASP A 35 51.63 25.49 -35.42
N ASP A 36 52.26 24.49 -34.79
CA ASP A 36 53.70 24.32 -34.92
C ASP A 36 54.07 22.86 -34.64
N ALA A 37 54.78 22.23 -35.58
CA ALA A 37 55.49 20.97 -35.35
C ALA A 37 56.99 21.28 -35.23
N PRO A 38 57.67 20.64 -34.28
CA PRO A 38 58.97 20.07 -34.62
C PRO A 38 59.10 18.61 -34.18
N ALA A 39 60.01 17.96 -34.90
CA ALA A 39 60.24 16.53 -34.94
C ALA A 39 60.87 15.91 -33.68
N ASP A 40 60.68 14.59 -33.62
CA ASP A 40 61.53 13.55 -33.04
C ASP A 40 62.12 13.77 -31.65
N SER A 41 61.58 12.99 -30.70
CA SER A 41 62.36 12.21 -29.74
C SER A 41 61.44 11.17 -29.13
N MET A 42 61.60 9.89 -29.49
CA MET A 42 61.12 8.81 -28.62
C MET A 42 61.96 8.78 -27.35
N PRO A 43 61.31 8.68 -26.19
CA PRO A 43 61.79 7.73 -25.19
C PRO A 43 60.66 6.86 -24.63
N ASP A 44 60.96 5.57 -24.52
CA ASP A 44 60.35 4.49 -23.74
C ASP A 44 58.82 4.37 -23.60
N PRO A 45 58.25 3.16 -23.78
CA PRO A 45 56.87 2.91 -23.36
C PRO A 45 56.77 3.07 -21.84
N LEU A 46 56.07 4.12 -21.39
CA LEU A 46 55.63 4.23 -20.01
C LEU A 46 54.89 2.94 -19.62
N PRO A 47 55.13 2.42 -18.40
CA PRO A 47 54.57 1.15 -17.99
C PRO A 47 53.04 1.26 -18.04
N LEU A 48 52.39 0.28 -18.67
CA LEU A 48 50.99 -0.01 -18.41
C LEU A 48 50.88 -0.29 -16.92
N THR A 49 50.59 0.75 -16.13
CA THR A 49 49.96 0.57 -14.83
C THR A 49 48.69 -0.19 -15.14
N ALA A 50 48.72 -1.49 -14.84
CA ALA A 50 47.53 -2.28 -14.66
C ALA A 50 46.58 -1.42 -13.83
N GLY A 51 45.44 -1.06 -14.43
CA GLY A 51 44.32 -0.58 -13.63
C GLY A 51 44.10 -1.60 -12.52
N PRO A 52 43.70 -1.18 -11.31
CA PRO A 52 43.49 -2.11 -10.22
C PRO A 52 42.68 -3.27 -10.76
N ALA A 53 43.20 -4.49 -10.52
CA ALA A 53 42.47 -5.72 -10.73
C ALA A 53 41.05 -5.50 -10.19
N ALA A 54 40.06 -6.15 -10.81
CA ALA A 54 38.68 -6.12 -10.34
C ALA A 54 38.66 -6.54 -8.86
N ASP A 55 38.83 -5.57 -7.97
CA ASP A 55 38.76 -5.75 -6.54
C ASP A 55 37.29 -6.02 -6.30
N ASP A 56 37.09 -7.23 -5.77
CA ASP A 56 35.84 -7.81 -5.32
C ASP A 56 34.87 -6.73 -4.86
N ILE A 57 33.79 -6.56 -5.63
CA ILE A 57 32.59 -5.96 -5.05
C ILE A 57 32.25 -6.90 -3.90
N PRO A 58 32.29 -6.46 -2.63
CA PRO A 58 32.04 -7.34 -1.52
C PRO A 58 30.69 -8.03 -1.76
N ASP A 59 30.68 -9.36 -1.64
CA ASP A 59 29.45 -10.14 -1.65
C ASP A 59 28.46 -9.45 -0.73
N ALA A 60 27.28 -9.15 -1.26
CA ALA A 60 26.22 -8.54 -0.48
C ALA A 60 26.05 -9.37 0.80
N PRO A 61 26.01 -8.75 2.00
CA PRO A 61 25.87 -9.50 3.23
C PRO A 61 24.64 -10.41 3.12
N PRO A 62 24.73 -11.69 3.54
CA PRO A 62 23.63 -12.61 3.41
C PRO A 62 22.41 -12.03 4.12
N ASN A 63 21.32 -11.88 3.37
CA ASN A 63 20.04 -11.48 3.93
C ASN A 63 19.64 -12.56 4.96
N PRO A 64 19.18 -12.20 6.18
CA PRO A 64 18.78 -13.17 7.21
C PRO A 64 17.80 -14.26 6.73
N ASP A 65 17.05 -14.02 5.66
CA ASP A 65 16.09 -14.97 5.07
C ASP A 65 16.67 -15.91 3.99
N GLY A 66 17.99 -15.90 3.77
CA GLY A 66 18.65 -16.73 2.75
C GLY A 66 18.42 -16.27 1.30
N LEU A 67 17.68 -15.17 1.10
CA LEU A 67 17.49 -14.51 -0.19
C LEU A 67 18.80 -13.87 -0.65
N GLN A 68 19.22 -14.15 -1.88
CA GLN A 68 20.45 -13.60 -2.44
C GLN A 68 20.22 -13.00 -3.81
N LEU A 69 20.88 -11.87 -4.07
CA LEU A 69 20.95 -11.30 -5.40
C LEU A 69 22.09 -11.96 -6.17
N ALA A 70 21.86 -12.28 -7.45
CA ALA A 70 22.90 -12.64 -8.39
C ALA A 70 23.99 -11.54 -8.49
N PRO A 71 25.25 -11.92 -8.81
CA PRO A 71 26.35 -10.97 -8.97
C PRO A 71 26.02 -9.82 -9.93
N GLY A 72 26.42 -8.61 -9.54
CA GLY A 72 26.19 -7.39 -10.33
C GLY A 72 24.85 -6.69 -10.07
N PHE A 73 23.98 -7.24 -9.23
CA PHE A 73 22.80 -6.56 -8.71
C PHE A 73 23.07 -6.01 -7.30
N ALA A 74 22.74 -4.73 -7.10
CA ALA A 74 22.79 -4.09 -5.78
C ALA A 74 21.36 -3.93 -5.22
N PRO A 75 21.15 -4.06 -3.89
CA PRO A 75 19.84 -3.87 -3.28
C PRO A 75 19.21 -2.51 -3.62
N LEU A 76 17.90 -2.52 -3.85
CA LEU A 76 17.12 -1.35 -4.22
C LEU A 76 15.90 -1.23 -3.28
N ALA A 77 15.64 -0.03 -2.75
CA ALA A 77 14.38 0.24 -2.07
C ALA A 77 13.21 0.15 -3.05
N PHE A 78 12.01 -0.25 -2.60
CA PHE A 78 10.89 -0.40 -3.52
C PHE A 78 10.49 0.95 -4.15
N ASP A 79 10.72 1.10 -5.46
CA ASP A 79 10.32 2.25 -6.28
C ASP A 79 9.88 1.80 -7.68
N LEU A 80 8.97 0.83 -7.72
CA LEU A 80 8.44 0.28 -8.97
C LEU A 80 7.01 0.75 -9.26
N ALA A 81 6.40 1.57 -8.41
CA ALA A 81 5.02 2.00 -8.60
C ALA A 81 4.81 2.75 -9.95
N ASN A 82 3.71 2.43 -10.63
CA ASN A 82 3.36 2.96 -11.95
C ASN A 82 4.37 2.62 -13.06
N THR A 83 4.98 1.44 -13.02
CA THR A 83 5.93 0.99 -14.04
C THR A 83 5.57 -0.38 -14.62
N GLY A 84 6.00 -0.63 -15.85
CA GLY A 84 5.88 -1.93 -16.52
C GLY A 84 7.25 -2.52 -16.80
N TRP A 85 7.30 -3.86 -16.76
CA TRP A 85 8.51 -4.63 -16.94
C TRP A 85 8.26 -5.86 -17.80
N LEU A 86 9.20 -6.17 -18.68
CA LEU A 86 9.32 -7.44 -19.38
C LEU A 86 10.20 -8.38 -18.56
N VAL A 87 9.76 -9.62 -18.40
CA VAL A 87 10.55 -10.69 -17.78
C VAL A 87 11.51 -11.23 -18.84
N THR A 88 12.80 -11.03 -18.60
CA THR A 88 13.88 -11.34 -19.56
C THR A 88 14.65 -12.60 -19.21
N ALA A 89 14.65 -13.00 -17.94
CA ALA A 89 15.26 -14.26 -17.50
C ALA A 89 14.60 -14.79 -16.22
N VAL A 90 14.61 -16.11 -16.06
CA VAL A 90 14.27 -16.85 -14.84
C VAL A 90 15.48 -17.67 -14.45
N ASP A 91 15.97 -17.51 -13.22
CA ASP A 91 17.16 -18.21 -12.70
C ASP A 91 18.41 -18.09 -13.61
N GLY A 92 18.52 -16.94 -14.30
CA GLY A 92 19.59 -16.66 -15.25
C GLY A 92 19.38 -17.24 -16.66
N VAL A 93 18.35 -18.07 -16.87
CA VAL A 93 17.97 -18.59 -18.19
C VAL A 93 17.07 -17.56 -18.90
N PRO A 94 17.40 -17.14 -20.14
CA PRO A 94 16.55 -16.23 -20.91
C PRO A 94 15.13 -16.77 -21.08
N THR A 95 14.12 -15.91 -20.91
CA THR A 95 12.71 -16.34 -21.05
C THR A 95 12.37 -16.85 -22.45
N ALA A 96 13.06 -16.36 -23.48
CA ALA A 96 12.92 -16.84 -24.86
C ALA A 96 13.31 -18.31 -25.06
N ASP A 97 14.09 -18.88 -24.13
CA ASP A 97 14.46 -20.31 -24.14
C ASP A 97 13.45 -21.17 -23.35
N LEU A 98 12.54 -20.54 -22.60
CA LEU A 98 11.57 -21.21 -21.70
C LEU A 98 10.14 -21.19 -22.25
N GLN A 99 9.77 -20.14 -22.99
CA GLN A 99 8.45 -20.02 -23.60
C GLN A 99 8.47 -19.07 -24.82
N ASP A 100 7.49 -19.24 -25.71
CA ASP A 100 7.33 -18.39 -26.91
C ASP A 100 6.68 -17.02 -26.59
N ASP A 101 5.77 -16.99 -25.61
CA ASP A 101 5.02 -15.79 -25.25
C ASP A 101 5.84 -14.85 -24.35
N LEU A 102 5.64 -13.55 -24.52
CA LEU A 102 6.27 -12.53 -23.68
C LEU A 102 5.63 -12.52 -22.29
N ALA A 103 6.45 -12.61 -21.25
CA ALA A 103 6.01 -12.41 -19.87
C ALA A 103 6.25 -10.97 -19.40
N THR A 104 5.25 -10.37 -18.77
CA THR A 104 5.31 -9.00 -18.23
C THR A 104 4.84 -8.92 -16.78
N VAL A 105 5.36 -7.92 -16.07
CA VAL A 105 4.97 -7.54 -14.71
C VAL A 105 4.71 -6.05 -14.69
N HIS A 106 3.59 -5.66 -14.11
CA HIS A 106 3.07 -4.31 -14.13
C HIS A 106 2.70 -3.87 -12.72
N PHE A 107 3.48 -2.93 -12.19
CA PHE A 107 3.26 -2.33 -10.89
C PHE A 107 2.39 -1.08 -11.09
N GLY A 108 1.13 -1.17 -10.67
CA GLY A 108 0.24 -0.04 -10.52
C GLY A 108 0.54 0.76 -9.25
N ARG A 109 -0.45 1.51 -8.75
CA ARG A 109 -0.31 2.24 -7.48
C ARG A 109 -0.56 1.33 -6.27
N SER A 110 -1.52 0.42 -6.40
CA SER A 110 -1.91 -0.54 -5.36
C SER A 110 -2.04 -1.96 -5.91
N TYR A 111 -2.02 -2.13 -7.24
CA TYR A 111 -2.19 -3.41 -7.89
C TYR A 111 -0.94 -3.87 -8.61
N LEU A 112 -0.62 -5.15 -8.45
CA LEU A 112 0.38 -5.85 -9.23
C LEU A 112 -0.35 -6.74 -10.23
N ARG A 113 -0.03 -6.58 -11.51
CA ARG A 113 -0.50 -7.49 -12.57
C ARG A 113 0.68 -8.16 -13.20
N TRP A 114 0.59 -9.46 -13.45
CA TRP A 114 1.58 -10.15 -14.24
C TRP A 114 0.88 -11.06 -15.23
N ALA A 115 1.52 -11.20 -16.38
CA ALA A 115 1.04 -12.03 -17.47
C ALA A 115 2.24 -12.77 -18.01
N GLY A 116 2.25 -14.10 -17.91
CA GLY A 116 3.05 -14.94 -18.78
C GLY A 116 2.11 -15.62 -19.74
N CYS A 117 1.84 -16.89 -19.51
CA CYS A 117 0.72 -17.57 -20.16
C CYS A 117 -0.61 -17.23 -19.47
N ASP A 118 -0.66 -17.33 -18.13
CA ASP A 118 -1.81 -16.93 -17.33
C ASP A 118 -1.72 -15.43 -16.97
N GLN A 119 -2.85 -14.72 -17.02
CA GLN A 119 -2.94 -13.39 -16.47
C GLN A 119 -3.41 -13.46 -15.02
N MET A 120 -2.63 -12.84 -14.13
CA MET A 120 -2.87 -12.78 -12.70
C MET A 120 -2.85 -11.32 -12.22
N GLU A 121 -3.59 -11.05 -11.15
CA GLU A 121 -3.46 -9.79 -10.43
C GLU A 121 -3.58 -9.99 -8.92
N ALA A 122 -2.98 -9.09 -8.16
CA ALA A 122 -3.12 -9.03 -6.72
C ALA A 122 -3.03 -7.58 -6.25
N LEU A 123 -3.63 -7.30 -5.11
CA LEU A 123 -3.27 -6.10 -4.35
C LEU A 123 -1.82 -6.23 -3.88
N TYR A 124 -1.06 -5.14 -3.86
CA TYR A 124 0.26 -5.11 -3.25
C TYR A 124 0.45 -3.86 -2.41
N ILE A 125 1.34 -3.96 -1.43
CA ILE A 125 1.76 -2.82 -0.61
C ILE A 125 3.29 -2.74 -0.50
N PRO A 126 3.89 -1.56 -0.71
CA PRO A 126 5.34 -1.39 -0.55
C PRO A 126 5.82 -1.63 0.88
N LEU A 127 6.99 -2.25 1.01
CA LEU A 127 7.80 -2.39 2.22
C LEU A 127 9.14 -1.67 2.03
N THR A 128 9.92 -1.53 3.10
CA THR A 128 11.19 -0.76 3.09
C THR A 128 12.21 -1.24 2.03
N GLY A 129 12.18 -2.51 1.65
CA GLY A 129 13.04 -3.07 0.60
C GLY A 129 12.36 -4.12 -0.28
N SER A 130 11.03 -4.20 -0.24
CA SER A 130 10.24 -5.23 -0.92
C SER A 130 8.79 -4.77 -1.08
N PHE A 131 7.89 -5.70 -1.31
CA PHE A 131 6.44 -5.52 -1.23
C PHE A 131 5.79 -6.81 -0.71
N ALA A 132 4.62 -6.68 -0.12
CA ALA A 132 3.77 -7.82 0.19
C ALA A 132 2.58 -7.88 -0.78
N LEU A 133 2.11 -9.08 -1.07
CA LEU A 133 0.91 -9.32 -1.86
C LEU A 133 -0.29 -9.69 -1.00
N GLY A 134 -1.45 -9.21 -1.43
CA GLY A 134 -2.75 -9.68 -0.96
C GLY A 134 -3.17 -10.95 -1.68
N ARG A 135 -4.47 -11.19 -1.75
CA ARG A 135 -4.99 -12.36 -2.45
C ARG A 135 -4.71 -12.27 -3.94
N GLN A 136 -4.15 -13.35 -4.51
CA GLN A 136 -3.94 -13.47 -5.94
C GLN A 136 -5.22 -13.92 -6.64
N GLU A 137 -5.57 -13.24 -7.72
CA GLU A 137 -6.69 -13.55 -8.60
C GLU A 137 -6.20 -13.91 -10.00
N ARG A 138 -6.71 -15.02 -10.52
CA ARG A 138 -6.48 -15.43 -11.91
C ARG A 138 -7.56 -14.83 -12.81
N LYS A 139 -7.16 -14.13 -13.88
CA LYS A 139 -8.07 -13.49 -14.85
C LYS A 139 -8.27 -14.29 -16.12
N THR A 140 -7.24 -14.96 -16.61
CA THR A 140 -7.30 -15.88 -17.76
C THR A 140 -6.66 -17.21 -17.39
N SER A 141 -7.00 -18.27 -18.11
CA SER A 141 -6.45 -19.62 -17.89
C SER A 141 -6.31 -20.32 -19.23
N ASP A 142 -5.38 -19.83 -20.04
CA ASP A 142 -5.37 -20.14 -21.48
C ASP A 142 -4.32 -21.21 -21.85
N CYS A 143 -3.41 -21.58 -20.96
CA CYS A 143 -2.44 -22.64 -21.25
C CYS A 143 -2.14 -23.58 -20.07
N ALA A 144 -1.55 -24.73 -20.43
CA ALA A 144 -1.04 -25.70 -19.46
C ALA A 144 0.27 -25.20 -18.84
N GLN A 145 0.61 -25.75 -17.66
CA GLN A 145 1.77 -25.43 -16.81
C GLN A 145 2.93 -24.71 -17.53
N SER A 146 3.13 -23.42 -17.24
CA SER A 146 4.30 -22.63 -17.67
C SER A 146 5.32 -22.52 -16.53
N GLU A 147 6.59 -22.79 -16.84
CA GLU A 147 7.71 -22.62 -15.89
C GLU A 147 7.90 -21.14 -15.50
N VAL A 148 7.69 -20.22 -16.44
CA VAL A 148 7.80 -18.77 -16.19
C VAL A 148 6.67 -18.30 -15.26
N ASP A 149 5.44 -18.77 -15.45
CA ASP A 149 4.33 -18.43 -14.56
C ASP A 149 4.53 -19.00 -13.16
N ALA A 150 5.04 -20.23 -13.05
CA ALA A 150 5.36 -20.84 -11.76
C ALA A 150 6.46 -20.06 -11.02
N ALA A 151 7.53 -19.67 -11.73
CA ALA A 151 8.60 -18.87 -11.17
C ALA A 151 8.12 -17.48 -10.74
N LEU A 152 7.34 -16.80 -11.58
CA LEU A 152 6.73 -15.51 -11.24
C LEU A 152 5.83 -15.62 -10.01
N ALA A 153 4.92 -16.59 -9.98
CA ALA A 153 4.02 -16.79 -8.85
C ALA A 153 4.81 -17.05 -7.55
N SER A 154 5.90 -17.83 -7.63
CA SER A 154 6.75 -18.12 -6.48
C SER A 154 7.50 -16.88 -5.99
N VAL A 155 8.17 -16.14 -6.87
CA VAL A 155 8.95 -14.95 -6.48
C VAL A 155 8.03 -13.86 -5.92
N LEU A 156 6.91 -13.62 -6.56
CA LEU A 156 5.99 -12.55 -6.18
C LEU A 156 5.27 -12.86 -4.86
N ALA A 157 5.10 -14.14 -4.49
CA ALA A 157 4.51 -14.54 -3.21
C ALA A 157 5.47 -14.38 -2.01
N ASP A 158 6.78 -14.38 -2.22
CA ASP A 158 7.79 -14.58 -1.17
C ASP A 158 8.36 -13.29 -0.54
N THR A 159 7.70 -12.12 -0.69
CA THR A 159 8.27 -10.81 -0.29
C THR A 159 9.70 -10.65 -0.83
N PRO A 160 9.86 -10.52 -2.16
CA PRO A 160 11.14 -10.73 -2.81
C PRO A 160 12.19 -9.69 -2.43
N LEU A 161 13.46 -10.09 -2.41
CA LEU A 161 14.57 -9.14 -2.36
C LEU A 161 14.71 -8.47 -3.73
N ILE A 162 14.76 -7.14 -3.75
CA ILE A 162 14.78 -6.35 -4.99
C ILE A 162 16.18 -5.80 -5.21
N GLY A 163 16.73 -6.05 -6.39
CA GLY A 163 18.04 -5.55 -6.79
C GLY A 163 18.00 -4.84 -8.14
N ARG A 164 18.99 -4.00 -8.40
CA ARG A 164 19.19 -3.34 -9.69
C ARG A 164 20.64 -3.46 -10.15
N ASN A 165 20.83 -3.70 -11.44
CA ASN A 165 22.17 -3.74 -12.04
C ASN A 165 22.53 -2.42 -12.76
N ARG A 166 23.76 -2.34 -13.28
CA ARG A 166 24.28 -1.16 -14.00
C ARG A 166 23.54 -0.86 -15.32
N GLU A 167 22.91 -1.87 -15.92
CA GLU A 167 22.10 -1.72 -17.14
C GLU A 167 20.69 -1.18 -16.83
N GLY A 168 20.35 -1.06 -15.55
CA GLY A 168 19.04 -0.62 -15.09
C GLY A 168 17.98 -1.72 -15.05
N LYS A 169 18.36 -2.98 -15.28
CA LYS A 169 17.48 -4.13 -15.06
C LYS A 169 17.24 -4.33 -13.57
N VAL A 170 16.03 -4.75 -13.24
CA VAL A 170 15.64 -5.09 -11.87
C VAL A 170 15.63 -6.60 -11.73
N MET A 171 15.97 -7.11 -10.56
CA MET A 171 15.80 -8.51 -10.23
C MET A 171 14.95 -8.63 -8.99
N LEU A 172 14.01 -9.56 -9.02
CA LEU A 172 13.23 -9.99 -7.87
C LEU A 172 13.72 -11.38 -7.49
N ALA A 173 14.29 -11.52 -6.30
CA ALA A 173 14.80 -12.79 -5.79
C ALA A 173 13.86 -13.31 -4.69
N GLY A 174 13.19 -14.42 -4.96
CA GLY A 174 12.44 -15.21 -3.97
C GLY A 174 13.31 -16.33 -3.38
N ARG A 175 12.69 -17.22 -2.60
CA ARG A 175 13.43 -18.30 -1.93
C ARG A 175 13.89 -19.40 -2.89
N THR A 176 13.10 -19.63 -3.93
CA THR A 176 13.26 -20.74 -4.88
C THR A 176 13.70 -20.27 -6.26
N HIS A 177 13.28 -19.08 -6.67
CA HIS A 177 13.49 -18.54 -8.00
C HIS A 177 13.96 -17.09 -7.95
N ALA A 178 14.57 -16.63 -9.03
CA ALA A 178 14.86 -15.23 -9.28
C ALA A 178 14.41 -14.84 -10.70
N VAL A 179 13.77 -13.68 -10.83
CA VAL A 179 13.33 -13.16 -12.13
C VAL A 179 14.02 -11.83 -12.45
N THR A 180 14.53 -11.70 -13.67
CA THR A 180 15.17 -10.48 -14.18
C THR A 180 14.22 -9.71 -15.09
N LEU A 181 14.06 -8.44 -14.80
CA LEU A 181 13.09 -7.53 -15.35
C LEU A 181 13.77 -6.40 -16.15
N SER A 182 13.29 -6.14 -17.36
CA SER A 182 13.67 -4.99 -18.18
C SER A 182 12.48 -4.04 -18.37
N ARG A 183 12.71 -2.73 -18.24
CA ARG A 183 11.61 -1.75 -18.27
C ARG A 183 10.92 -1.69 -19.64
N ILE A 184 9.60 -1.51 -19.64
CA ILE A 184 8.77 -1.28 -20.83
C ILE A 184 7.85 -0.07 -20.65
N ASP A 185 7.44 0.54 -21.77
CA ASP A 185 6.55 1.70 -21.80
C ASP A 185 5.08 1.29 -21.67
N SER A 186 4.71 0.79 -20.49
CA SER A 186 3.32 0.42 -20.19
C SER A 186 3.05 0.45 -18.69
N GLY A 187 2.23 1.39 -18.23
CA GLY A 187 1.73 1.42 -16.86
C GLY A 187 0.26 0.97 -16.82
N PRO A 188 -0.10 -0.05 -16.00
CA PRO A 188 -1.50 -0.43 -15.85
C PRO A 188 -2.24 0.70 -15.12
N ARG A 189 -3.55 0.82 -15.38
CA ARG A 189 -4.44 1.58 -14.50
C ARG A 189 -5.01 0.65 -13.45
N ASP A 190 -4.92 1.08 -12.19
CA ASP A 190 -5.56 0.39 -11.08
C ASP A 190 -7.09 0.36 -11.28
N PRO A 191 -7.77 -0.73 -10.90
CA PRO A 191 -9.22 -0.72 -10.80
C PRO A 191 -9.66 0.26 -9.72
N ALA A 192 -10.87 0.83 -9.87
CA ALA A 192 -11.42 1.72 -8.87
C ALA A 192 -11.77 0.95 -7.59
N ALA A 193 -11.23 1.37 -6.45
CA ALA A 193 -11.56 0.83 -5.14
C ALA A 193 -12.80 1.53 -4.54
N PRO A 194 -13.60 0.83 -3.72
CA PRO A 194 -14.69 1.45 -2.97
C PRO A 194 -14.15 2.49 -1.96
N PRO A 195 -14.97 3.48 -1.55
CA PRO A 195 -14.59 4.41 -0.49
C PRO A 195 -14.27 3.69 0.83
N LEU A 196 -13.23 4.16 1.51
CA LEU A 196 -12.75 3.58 2.78
C LEU A 196 -13.72 3.77 3.96
N ASP A 197 -14.60 4.75 3.88
CA ASP A 197 -15.62 5.04 4.89
C ASP A 197 -16.98 4.37 4.60
N ALA A 198 -17.09 3.60 3.51
CA ALA A 198 -18.36 2.98 3.12
C ALA A 198 -18.86 1.91 4.11
N ALA A 199 -17.95 1.25 4.82
CA ALA A 199 -18.26 0.26 5.86
C ALA A 199 -17.01 -0.08 6.69
N PRO A 200 -17.17 -0.65 7.91
CA PRO A 200 -16.07 -1.19 8.69
C PRO A 200 -15.29 -2.31 7.96
N PHE A 201 -14.07 -2.55 8.42
CA PHE A 201 -13.20 -3.63 7.98
C PHE A 201 -12.94 -4.62 9.10
N GLU A 202 -13.08 -5.91 8.82
CA GLU A 202 -12.58 -6.97 9.68
C GLU A 202 -11.08 -7.15 9.43
N ILE A 203 -10.26 -7.01 10.48
CA ILE A 203 -8.82 -7.24 10.41
C ILE A 203 -8.56 -8.75 10.40
N MET A 204 -7.83 -9.21 9.40
CA MET A 204 -7.49 -10.61 9.21
C MET A 204 -6.31 -10.96 10.12
N THR A 205 -6.59 -11.61 11.24
CA THR A 205 -5.56 -12.17 12.14
C THR A 205 -5.28 -13.63 11.81
N GLY A 206 -4.04 -14.08 12.03
CA GLY A 206 -3.65 -15.49 11.84
C GLY A 206 -4.44 -16.47 12.73
N ASP A 207 -4.90 -16.01 13.89
CA ASP A 207 -5.73 -16.80 14.79
C ASP A 207 -7.21 -16.75 14.37
N ALA A 208 -7.73 -17.88 13.89
CA ALA A 208 -9.13 -18.04 13.49
C ALA A 208 -10.10 -18.26 14.68
N ASN A 209 -9.57 -18.47 15.89
CA ASN A 209 -10.35 -18.92 17.06
C ASN A 209 -10.85 -17.77 17.95
N GLY A 210 -10.48 -16.52 17.67
CA GLY A 210 -10.87 -15.33 18.43
C GLY A 210 -11.74 -14.36 17.63
N ALA A 211 -12.43 -13.48 18.34
CA ALA A 211 -13.13 -12.37 17.70
C ALA A 211 -12.11 -11.43 17.03
N ARG A 212 -12.19 -11.33 15.70
CA ARG A 212 -11.28 -10.50 14.90
C ARG A 212 -11.46 -9.01 15.23
N PRO A 213 -10.37 -8.23 15.30
CA PRO A 213 -10.49 -6.79 15.47
C PRO A 213 -11.24 -6.18 14.30
N ILE A 214 -12.05 -5.16 14.56
CA ILE A 214 -12.79 -4.46 13.52
C ILE A 214 -12.34 -3.00 13.49
N LEU A 215 -11.89 -2.54 12.32
CA LEU A 215 -11.52 -1.17 12.04
C LEU A 215 -12.72 -0.42 11.46
N SER A 216 -12.99 0.78 11.98
CA SER A 216 -13.97 1.68 11.39
C SER A 216 -13.36 3.04 11.14
N LEU A 217 -13.65 3.59 9.96
CA LEU A 217 -13.14 4.86 9.45
C LEU A 217 -14.34 5.76 9.18
N HIS A 218 -14.40 6.93 9.81
CA HIS A 218 -15.51 7.87 9.62
C HIS A 218 -15.12 9.29 10.03
N ASP A 219 -15.52 10.29 9.24
CA ASP A 219 -15.39 11.73 9.56
C ASP A 219 -14.01 12.16 10.10
N GLY A 220 -12.94 11.67 9.46
CA GLY A 220 -11.57 12.00 9.86
C GLY A 220 -11.14 11.39 11.21
N ARG A 221 -11.81 10.31 11.63
CA ARG A 221 -11.50 9.52 12.82
C ARG A 221 -11.47 8.03 12.51
N PHE A 222 -10.69 7.29 13.29
CA PHE A 222 -10.77 5.83 13.30
C PHE A 222 -11.06 5.32 14.70
N ALA A 223 -11.69 4.16 14.76
CA ALA A 223 -11.84 3.36 15.96
C ALA A 223 -11.58 1.89 15.63
N VAL A 224 -10.95 1.19 16.57
CA VAL A 224 -10.76 -0.26 16.51
C VAL A 224 -11.53 -0.89 17.66
N TRP A 225 -12.40 -1.83 17.33
CA TRP A 225 -12.96 -2.76 18.30
C TRP A 225 -11.99 -3.93 18.46
N MET A 226 -11.61 -4.24 19.70
CA MET A 226 -10.78 -5.40 20.03
C MET A 226 -11.07 -5.80 21.47
N ASP A 227 -11.91 -6.82 21.65
CA ASP A 227 -12.47 -7.30 22.93
C ASP A 227 -13.37 -6.30 23.65
N CYS A 228 -13.17 -5.00 23.43
CA CYS A 228 -14.02 -3.92 23.89
C CYS A 228 -14.24 -2.87 22.78
N PRO A 229 -15.36 -2.11 22.83
CA PRO A 229 -15.60 -1.00 21.91
C PRO A 229 -14.57 0.11 22.06
N ALA A 230 -14.11 0.65 20.93
CA ALA A 230 -13.15 1.76 20.87
C ALA A 230 -11.87 1.48 21.67
N ALA A 231 -11.38 0.23 21.61
CA ALA A 231 -10.13 -0.19 22.25
C ALA A 231 -8.94 0.68 21.80
N ILE A 232 -8.96 1.13 20.54
CA ILE A 232 -8.03 2.11 19.99
C ILE A 232 -8.86 3.16 19.26
N THR A 233 -8.53 4.44 19.43
CA THR A 233 -9.14 5.53 18.66
C THR A 233 -8.11 6.56 18.25
N GLY A 234 -8.44 7.36 17.23
CA GLY A 234 -7.62 8.51 16.87
C GLY A 234 -8.25 9.34 15.76
N SER A 235 -7.58 10.43 15.40
CA SER A 235 -7.86 11.18 14.17
C SER A 235 -7.14 10.53 12.99
N LEU A 236 -7.70 10.66 11.79
CA LEU A 236 -7.08 10.22 10.54
C LEU A 236 -7.26 11.25 9.43
N ARG A 237 -6.33 11.24 8.47
CA ARG A 237 -6.45 11.85 7.15
C ARG A 237 -5.87 10.91 6.10
N LEU A 238 -6.53 10.81 4.96
CA LEU A 238 -6.02 10.07 3.82
C LEU A 238 -5.17 11.00 2.96
N MET A 239 -3.87 10.75 2.89
CA MET A 239 -2.93 11.54 2.10
C MET A 239 -1.89 10.62 1.46
N ASP A 240 -1.68 10.76 0.15
CA ASP A 240 -0.63 10.05 -0.60
C ASP A 240 -0.62 8.53 -0.40
N GLY A 241 -1.81 7.91 -0.32
CA GLY A 241 -1.92 6.45 -0.10
C GLY A 241 -1.53 6.02 1.31
N ARG A 242 -1.60 6.91 2.30
CA ARG A 242 -1.37 6.62 3.71
C ARG A 242 -2.55 7.03 4.58
N LEU A 243 -2.77 6.28 5.66
CA LEU A 243 -3.59 6.68 6.80
C LEU A 243 -2.72 7.54 7.72
N ARG A 244 -2.74 8.86 7.55
CA ARG A 244 -2.08 9.79 8.47
C ARG A 244 -2.87 9.88 9.76
N THR A 245 -2.43 9.15 10.77
CA THR A 245 -3.10 9.11 12.06
C THR A 245 -2.55 10.18 13.01
N GLY A 246 -3.34 10.55 14.00
CA GLY A 246 -2.93 11.45 15.07
C GLY A 246 -3.78 11.22 16.31
N ASN A 247 -3.29 11.66 17.47
CA ASN A 247 -3.98 11.49 18.76
C ASN A 247 -4.42 10.04 19.02
N VAL A 248 -3.55 9.07 18.72
CA VAL A 248 -3.87 7.64 18.87
C VAL A 248 -3.89 7.26 20.34
N GLN A 249 -5.08 6.97 20.86
CA GLN A 249 -5.34 6.60 22.25
C GLN A 249 -5.73 5.14 22.35
N VAL A 250 -5.23 4.49 23.40
CA VAL A 250 -5.63 3.13 23.78
C VAL A 250 -6.55 3.26 24.98
N LYS A 251 -7.72 2.64 24.91
CA LYS A 251 -8.68 2.62 26.01
C LYS A 251 -8.31 1.51 26.99
N ASP A 252 -8.30 1.84 28.28
CA ASP A 252 -8.23 0.83 29.33
C ASP A 252 -9.55 0.06 29.39
N CYS A 253 -9.47 -1.23 29.08
CA CYS A 253 -10.58 -2.17 29.13
C CYS A 253 -10.04 -3.58 29.37
N GLU A 254 -10.88 -4.45 29.91
CA GLU A 254 -10.54 -5.87 30.06
C GLU A 254 -10.33 -6.50 28.67
N THR A 255 -9.12 -6.99 28.42
CA THR A 255 -8.76 -7.69 27.20
C THR A 255 -7.81 -8.83 27.53
N TYR A 256 -7.98 -9.97 26.86
CA TYR A 256 -7.03 -11.08 26.93
C TYR A 256 -5.85 -10.91 25.96
N ARG A 257 -5.77 -9.75 25.26
CA ARG A 257 -4.82 -9.46 24.18
C ARG A 257 -4.14 -8.09 24.35
N ALA A 258 -3.80 -7.71 25.57
CA ALA A 258 -3.23 -6.38 25.87
C ALA A 258 -2.01 -6.04 25.01
N ALA A 259 -1.05 -6.96 24.85
CA ALA A 259 0.14 -6.76 24.02
C ALA A 259 -0.21 -6.50 22.54
N ALA A 260 -1.06 -7.34 21.94
CA ALA A 260 -1.48 -7.18 20.55
C ALA A 260 -2.26 -5.87 20.32
N ARG A 261 -2.99 -5.38 21.32
CA ARG A 261 -3.68 -4.08 21.26
C ARG A 261 -2.68 -2.94 21.20
N ASP A 262 -1.65 -2.99 22.01
CA ASP A 262 -0.63 -1.95 22.08
C ASP A 262 0.26 -1.95 20.83
N GLU A 263 0.59 -3.12 20.29
CA GLU A 263 1.24 -3.29 18.98
C GLU A 263 0.39 -2.73 17.85
N LEU A 264 -0.91 -3.06 17.81
CA LEU A 264 -1.82 -2.51 16.82
C LEU A 264 -1.96 -0.98 16.94
N ALA A 265 -1.95 -0.44 18.15
CA ALA A 265 -1.95 1.00 18.36
C ALA A 265 -0.64 1.65 17.87
N ALA A 266 0.51 1.01 18.10
CA ALA A 266 1.81 1.46 17.58
C ALA A 266 1.83 1.44 16.04
N PHE A 267 1.29 0.38 15.42
CA PHE A 267 1.12 0.29 13.97
C PHE A 267 0.32 1.47 13.42
N PHE A 268 -0.83 1.81 14.04
CA PHE A 268 -1.59 2.98 13.62
C PHE A 268 -0.81 4.28 13.83
N ARG A 269 -0.06 4.45 14.93
CA ARG A 269 0.78 5.64 15.17
C ARG A 269 1.84 5.84 14.08
N ALA A 270 2.33 4.77 13.46
CA ALA A 270 3.29 4.82 12.36
C ALA A 270 2.70 5.41 11.05
N SER A 271 1.41 5.72 11.01
CA SER A 271 0.71 6.25 9.83
C SER A 271 0.85 5.33 8.60
N PRO A 272 0.24 4.14 8.65
CA PRO A 272 0.53 3.08 7.69
C PRO A 272 0.14 3.50 6.27
N ALA A 273 0.94 3.04 5.30
CA ALA A 273 0.55 2.97 3.90
C ALA A 273 -0.66 2.06 3.73
N ILE A 274 -1.45 2.31 2.69
CA ILE A 274 -2.64 1.54 2.39
C ILE A 274 -2.73 1.20 0.90
N ALA A 275 -3.28 0.03 0.63
CA ALA A 275 -3.69 -0.43 -0.68
C ALA A 275 -5.13 -0.95 -0.57
N CYS A 276 -5.99 -0.56 -1.51
CA CYS A 276 -7.42 -0.91 -1.47
C CYS A 276 -7.80 -1.70 -2.73
N GLY A 277 -8.39 -2.87 -2.52
CA GLY A 277 -8.89 -3.74 -3.58
C GLY A 277 -10.34 -3.41 -3.95
N HIS A 278 -10.74 -3.78 -5.17
CA HIS A 278 -12.08 -3.53 -5.69
C HIS A 278 -13.18 -4.35 -4.97
N ASP A 279 -12.83 -5.45 -4.29
CA ASP A 279 -13.75 -6.34 -3.59
C ASP A 279 -13.88 -6.01 -2.09
N GLY A 280 -13.32 -4.87 -1.67
CA GLY A 280 -13.25 -4.44 -0.28
C GLY A 280 -12.04 -5.01 0.49
N GLU A 281 -11.08 -5.65 -0.17
CA GLU A 281 -9.77 -5.94 0.43
C GLU A 281 -9.03 -4.64 0.80
N LEU A 282 -8.38 -4.64 1.95
CA LEU A 282 -7.51 -3.55 2.43
C LEU A 282 -6.21 -4.16 2.93
N MET A 283 -5.08 -3.66 2.44
CA MET A 283 -3.78 -3.93 3.03
C MET A 283 -3.24 -2.65 3.65
N MET A 284 -2.61 -2.78 4.80
CA MET A 284 -1.95 -1.69 5.51
C MET A 284 -0.52 -2.10 5.85
N SER A 285 0.43 -1.16 5.80
CA SER A 285 1.81 -1.42 6.21
C SER A 285 2.49 -0.21 6.82
N ASP A 286 3.26 -0.43 7.88
CA ASP A 286 4.17 0.56 8.47
C ASP A 286 5.58 0.54 7.82
N GLY A 287 5.80 -0.34 6.83
CA GLY A 287 7.08 -0.55 6.14
C GLY A 287 7.79 -1.86 6.51
N GLU A 288 7.33 -2.54 7.57
CA GLU A 288 7.86 -3.81 8.05
C GLU A 288 6.74 -4.82 8.29
N THR A 289 5.68 -4.40 8.97
CA THR A 289 4.49 -5.20 9.26
C THR A 289 3.44 -4.98 8.18
N VAL A 290 2.68 -6.04 7.87
CA VAL A 290 1.54 -5.99 6.96
C VAL A 290 0.29 -6.49 7.67
N ILE A 291 -0.77 -5.69 7.61
CA ILE A 291 -2.09 -6.05 8.13
C ILE A 291 -3.08 -6.08 6.96
N GLY A 292 -3.64 -7.27 6.72
CA GLY A 292 -4.78 -7.45 5.82
C GLY A 292 -6.10 -7.22 6.53
N ALA A 293 -7.07 -6.64 5.85
CA ALA A 293 -8.42 -6.46 6.33
C ALA A 293 -9.43 -6.57 5.18
N ARG A 294 -10.69 -6.86 5.50
CA ARG A 294 -11.76 -6.99 4.50
C ARG A 294 -12.99 -6.20 4.92
N GLN A 295 -13.53 -5.43 3.98
CA GLN A 295 -14.74 -4.65 4.20
C GLN A 295 -15.94 -5.57 4.44
N CYS A 296 -16.74 -5.26 5.44
CA CYS A 296 -17.79 -6.14 5.94
C CYS A 296 -19.06 -6.19 5.09
N SER A 297 -19.06 -5.60 3.88
CA SER A 297 -20.23 -5.48 3.01
C SER A 297 -20.85 -6.83 2.61
N ALA A 298 -20.06 -7.92 2.64
CA ALA A 298 -20.55 -9.28 2.37
C ALA A 298 -21.17 -10.00 3.60
N ASN A 299 -20.83 -9.60 4.84
CA ASN A 299 -21.35 -10.21 6.06
C ASN A 299 -21.52 -9.16 7.18
N PRO A 300 -22.62 -8.39 7.17
CA PRO A 300 -22.84 -7.30 8.11
C PRO A 300 -22.98 -7.76 9.58
N ALA A 301 -23.24 -9.05 9.83
CA ALA A 301 -23.36 -9.58 11.20
C ALA A 301 -22.03 -9.60 11.95
N GLN A 302 -20.91 -9.84 11.25
CA GLN A 302 -19.57 -9.91 11.87
C GLN A 302 -19.07 -8.54 12.35
N CYS A 303 -19.54 -7.46 11.72
CA CYS A 303 -19.06 -6.10 11.99
C CYS A 303 -20.05 -5.20 12.73
N ARG A 304 -21.16 -5.75 13.26
CA ARG A 304 -22.09 -4.97 14.12
C ARG A 304 -21.42 -4.43 15.38
N ARG A 305 -20.27 -4.99 15.78
CA ARG A 305 -19.55 -4.65 17.02
C ARG A 305 -18.95 -3.23 17.02
N THR A 306 -18.88 -2.55 15.88
CA THR A 306 -18.26 -1.22 15.76
C THR A 306 -19.21 -0.04 15.64
N ALA A 307 -20.50 -0.22 15.34
CA ALA A 307 -21.45 0.89 15.23
C ALA A 307 -21.51 1.73 16.53
N ALA A 308 -21.21 1.14 17.68
CA ALA A 308 -21.20 1.83 18.98
C ALA A 308 -19.92 2.65 19.27
N ALA A 309 -18.87 2.59 18.43
CA ALA A 309 -17.55 3.15 18.77
C ALA A 309 -17.27 4.54 18.17
N ILE A 310 -17.94 4.92 17.08
CA ILE A 310 -17.72 6.21 16.41
C ILE A 310 -18.62 7.31 17.01
N ASP A 311 -19.77 6.94 17.57
CA ASP A 311 -20.75 7.87 18.14
C ASP A 311 -20.49 8.26 19.61
N VAL A 312 -19.27 8.07 20.15
CA VAL A 312 -18.98 8.56 21.51
C VAL A 312 -18.86 10.10 21.46
N PRO A 313 -19.80 10.86 22.04
CA PRO A 313 -19.72 12.32 22.06
C PRO A 313 -18.54 12.75 22.92
N LYS A 314 -17.93 13.89 22.58
CA LYS A 314 -16.90 14.56 23.38
C LYS A 314 -17.50 15.28 24.61
N ASP A 315 -18.32 14.63 25.41
CA ASP A 315 -18.82 15.23 26.65
C ASP A 315 -18.19 14.51 27.84
N GLY A 316 -16.95 14.90 28.12
CA GLY A 316 -16.13 14.38 29.22
C GLY A 316 -15.22 15.45 29.83
N ALA A 317 -15.64 16.71 29.74
CA ALA A 317 -14.99 17.82 30.43
C ALA A 317 -16.05 18.64 31.17
N GLU A 318 -16.59 18.11 32.26
CA GLU A 318 -16.87 18.93 33.43
C GLU A 318 -16.98 18.05 34.69
N TYR A 319 -16.13 18.37 35.65
CA TYR A 319 -16.19 17.88 37.02
C TYR A 319 -17.35 18.57 37.74
N GLY A 320 -18.07 17.80 38.56
CA GLY A 320 -18.55 18.24 39.87
C GLY A 320 -19.92 18.90 39.92
N ALA A 321 -20.90 18.13 40.36
CA ALA A 321 -21.77 18.53 41.47
C ALA A 321 -22.44 17.26 42.02
N GLU A 322 -21.99 16.85 43.20
CA GLU A 322 -22.76 16.01 44.10
C GLU A 322 -24.06 16.78 44.44
N GLU A 323 -25.21 16.14 44.25
CA GLU A 323 -26.43 16.57 44.93
C GLU A 323 -27.10 15.32 45.52
N GLU A 324 -26.78 15.11 46.80
CA GLU A 324 -27.53 14.28 47.72
C GLU A 324 -28.97 14.81 47.77
N ALA A 325 -29.94 13.98 47.38
CA ALA A 325 -31.34 14.24 47.70
C ALA A 325 -31.61 13.76 49.13
N GLU A 326 -31.43 14.68 50.06
CA GLU A 326 -31.81 14.60 51.47
C GLU A 326 -33.35 14.54 51.59
N ASP A 327 -33.83 13.57 52.37
CA ASP A 327 -35.20 13.40 52.81
C ASP A 327 -35.68 14.65 53.58
N ALA A 328 -36.83 15.20 53.19
CA ALA A 328 -37.55 16.21 53.98
C ALA A 328 -38.96 15.71 54.31
N PRO A 329 -39.36 15.64 55.60
CA PRO A 329 -40.72 15.32 56.01
C PRO A 329 -41.55 16.61 56.17
N ALA A 330 -42.83 16.57 55.78
CA ALA A 330 -43.83 17.52 56.28
C ALA A 330 -45.23 16.89 56.32
N ASP A 331 -45.84 17.12 57.48
CA ASP A 331 -47.00 16.52 58.10
C ASP A 331 -48.34 17.03 57.51
N ARG A 332 -49.35 16.14 57.55
CA ARG A 332 -50.81 16.36 57.77
C ARG A 332 -51.65 17.34 56.93
N ALA A 333 -52.67 16.76 56.28
CA ALA A 333 -54.11 17.04 56.49
C ALA A 333 -54.93 15.90 55.85
N ASP A 334 -55.40 14.91 56.61
CA ASP A 334 -56.75 14.79 57.18
C ASP A 334 -57.92 14.92 56.16
N ALA A 335 -58.48 13.78 55.78
CA ALA A 335 -59.89 13.61 55.36
C ALA A 335 -60.24 12.11 55.35
N SER A 336 -60.47 11.54 56.54
CA SER A 336 -61.10 10.22 56.71
C SER A 336 -62.53 10.38 57.24
N GLN A 337 -63.52 10.37 56.36
CA GLN A 337 -64.94 10.02 56.60
C GLN A 337 -65.50 9.55 55.25
N ALA A 338 -66.25 8.48 55.07
CA ALA A 338 -66.86 7.51 55.96
C ALA A 338 -67.10 6.21 55.16
N PHE A 339 -66.91 5.05 55.76
CA PHE A 339 -67.53 3.80 55.31
C PHE A 339 -68.16 3.12 56.52
N ILE A 340 -69.49 3.16 56.58
CA ILE A 340 -70.32 2.50 57.59
C ILE A 340 -70.54 1.05 57.14
N PRO A 341 -70.38 0.04 58.01
CA PRO A 341 -70.83 -1.31 57.72
C PRO A 341 -72.27 -1.52 58.21
N SER A 342 -73.05 -2.26 57.42
CA SER A 342 -74.07 -3.26 57.82
C SER A 342 -75.41 -3.14 57.09
N ARG A 343 -75.75 -4.28 56.46
CA ARG A 343 -77.01 -4.73 55.84
C ARG A 343 -77.26 -4.33 54.40
#